data_AF-A0A915U929-F1
#
_entry.id   AF-A0A915U929-F1
#
_cell.length_a   1.000
_cell.length_b   1.000
_cell.length_c   1.000
_cell.angle_alpha   90.00
_cell.angle_beta   90.00
_cell.angle_gamma   90.00
#
_symmetry.space_group_name_H-M   'P 1'
#
loop_
_entity.id
_entity.type
_entity.pdbx_description
1 polymer ?
#
loop_
_entity_poly.entity_id
_entity_poly.type
_entity_poly.pdbx_seq_one_letter_code
_entity_poly.pdbx_strand_id
1 'polypeptide(L)'
;MVPSLSTRRGLRAATRLLVPALCVLGATAPTLHAEAVSRYRGFALGSAVADVLTLTRARPADVKTIHDRPALIQQLEWHTPYASSGEAVDPVKTITFGFVDGRLYQMTVDYDRVRVGGLTTPDLIAGVEAVYGAAAATTRPQLPIGSAAGTTVLGHWADPDATMTLVRGPYEDLRLVVRSIALGADAQRGTAAAISQDATEAPARRAAARTAEAAALQDERAKNKSAFKP
;
A
#
# COMPACT_ATOMS: atom_id res chain seq x y z
N MET A 1 -1.08 -85.71 -63.15
CA MET A 1 -2.45 -85.66 -63.70
C MET A 1 -3.13 -84.43 -63.10
N VAL A 2 -3.59 -83.53 -63.97
CA VAL A 2 -4.10 -82.17 -63.68
C VAL A 2 -5.57 -82.28 -63.16
N PRO A 3 -6.28 -81.16 -62.86
CA PRO A 3 -6.68 -80.70 -61.52
C PRO A 3 -8.20 -80.86 -61.26
N SER A 4 -8.68 -80.45 -60.08
CA SER A 4 -10.09 -80.05 -59.92
C SER A 4 -10.22 -78.96 -58.86
N LEU A 5 -10.49 -77.75 -59.35
CA LEU A 5 -10.95 -76.58 -58.61
C LEU A 5 -12.36 -76.85 -58.07
N SER A 6 -12.61 -76.48 -56.81
CA SER A 6 -13.96 -76.08 -56.39
C SER A 6 -13.87 -74.89 -55.45
N THR A 7 -14.30 -73.77 -56.02
CA THR A 7 -14.47 -72.44 -55.45
C THR A 7 -15.54 -72.45 -54.36
N ARG A 8 -15.25 -71.90 -53.17
CA ARG A 8 -16.28 -71.25 -52.35
C ARG A 8 -15.77 -69.89 -51.86
N ARG A 9 -16.51 -68.87 -52.30
CA ARG A 9 -16.39 -67.45 -51.94
C ARG A 9 -16.63 -67.29 -50.44
N GLY A 10 -15.72 -66.60 -49.76
CA GLY A 10 -15.85 -66.16 -48.37
C GLY A 10 -15.43 -64.70 -48.24
N LEU A 11 -16.45 -63.85 -48.09
CA LEU A 11 -16.52 -62.49 -47.57
C LEU A 11 -15.22 -61.75 -47.19
N ARG A 12 -15.12 -60.53 -47.75
CA ARG A 12 -14.19 -59.46 -47.36
C ARG A 12 -14.46 -59.03 -45.91
N ALA A 13 -13.42 -58.95 -45.09
CA ALA A 13 -13.39 -58.08 -43.92
C ALA A 13 -11.98 -57.50 -43.78
N ALA A 14 -11.82 -56.28 -44.28
CA ALA A 14 -10.62 -55.47 -44.07
C ALA A 14 -10.67 -54.91 -42.64
N THR A 15 -9.95 -55.54 -41.71
CA THR A 15 -9.79 -55.03 -40.35
C THR A 15 -8.77 -53.90 -40.37
N ARG A 16 -9.25 -52.66 -40.53
CA ARG A 16 -8.46 -51.45 -40.27
C ARG A 16 -8.22 -51.35 -38.76
N LEU A 17 -6.97 -51.54 -38.33
CA LEU A 17 -6.53 -51.24 -36.97
C LEU A 17 -6.62 -49.74 -36.73
N LEU A 18 -7.56 -49.34 -35.87
CA LEU A 18 -7.81 -47.96 -35.46
C LEU A 18 -7.05 -47.73 -34.15
N VAL A 19 -5.95 -46.97 -34.22
CA VAL A 19 -5.17 -46.53 -33.05
C VAL A 19 -5.94 -45.40 -32.37
N PRO A 20 -6.36 -45.51 -31.10
CA PRO A 20 -6.89 -44.35 -30.40
C PRO A 20 -5.72 -43.46 -29.97
N ALA A 21 -5.62 -42.29 -30.61
CA ALA A 21 -4.78 -41.20 -30.14
C ALA A 21 -5.41 -40.64 -28.85
N LEU A 22 -4.81 -40.99 -27.71
CA LEU A 22 -5.16 -40.43 -26.41
C LEU A 22 -4.64 -38.99 -26.33
N CYS A 23 -5.42 -38.03 -26.83
CA CYS A 23 -5.21 -36.61 -26.58
C CYS A 23 -5.50 -36.30 -25.11
N VAL A 24 -4.49 -36.38 -24.25
CA VAL A 24 -4.55 -35.83 -22.89
C VAL A 24 -4.50 -34.30 -23.02
N LEU A 25 -5.66 -33.65 -23.11
CA LEU A 25 -5.77 -32.22 -22.81
C LEU A 25 -5.53 -32.05 -21.32
N GLY A 26 -4.29 -31.72 -20.94
CA GLY A 26 -3.99 -31.22 -19.61
C GLY A 26 -4.72 -29.90 -19.41
N ALA A 27 -5.82 -29.93 -18.67
CA ALA A 27 -6.48 -28.72 -18.19
C ALA A 27 -5.51 -28.02 -17.23
N THR A 28 -4.75 -27.04 -17.72
CA THR A 28 -4.07 -26.08 -16.87
C THR A 28 -5.14 -25.20 -16.23
N ALA A 29 -5.70 -25.65 -15.11
CA ALA A 29 -6.48 -24.76 -14.27
C ALA A 29 -5.55 -23.60 -13.87
N PRO A 30 -5.94 -22.32 -14.06
CA PRO A 30 -5.17 -21.23 -13.52
C PRO A 30 -5.15 -21.41 -12.00
N THR A 31 -3.98 -21.68 -11.43
CA THR A 31 -3.79 -21.55 -9.99
C THR A 31 -4.03 -20.07 -9.68
N LEU A 32 -5.20 -19.71 -9.16
CA LEU A 32 -5.41 -18.40 -8.54
C LEU A 32 -4.41 -18.31 -7.39
N HIS A 33 -3.25 -17.71 -7.66
CA HIS A 33 -2.34 -17.28 -6.60
C HIS A 33 -2.92 -15.99 -6.04
N ALA A 34 -3.11 -15.98 -4.72
CA ALA A 34 -3.36 -14.73 -4.01
C ALA A 34 -2.24 -13.73 -4.34
N GLU A 35 -2.62 -12.48 -4.56
CA GLU A 35 -1.64 -11.41 -4.69
C GLU A 35 -0.89 -11.24 -3.36
N ALA A 36 0.40 -10.88 -3.45
CA ALA A 36 1.21 -10.66 -2.25
C ALA A 36 0.67 -9.45 -1.46
N VAL A 37 0.58 -9.57 -0.14
CA VAL A 37 0.11 -8.50 0.77
C VAL A 37 0.97 -7.24 0.64
N SER A 38 2.24 -7.41 0.25
CA SER A 38 3.16 -6.31 -0.04
C SER A 38 2.84 -5.48 -1.30
N ARG A 39 1.79 -5.81 -2.06
CA ARG A 39 1.40 -5.11 -3.29
C ARG A 39 -0.05 -4.60 -3.24
N TYR A 40 -0.27 -3.44 -3.84
CA TYR A 40 -1.61 -2.86 -4.00
C TYR A 40 -1.68 -2.06 -5.30
N ARG A 41 -2.56 -2.46 -6.23
CA ARG A 41 -2.82 -1.73 -7.50
C ARG A 41 -1.55 -1.37 -8.28
N GLY A 42 -0.58 -2.27 -8.32
CA GLY A 42 0.70 -2.08 -9.00
C GLY A 42 1.78 -1.34 -8.19
N PHE A 43 1.43 -0.78 -7.03
CA PHE A 43 2.41 -0.28 -6.06
C PHE A 43 2.93 -1.44 -5.22
N ALA A 44 4.24 -1.44 -4.91
CA ALA A 44 4.88 -2.45 -4.08
C ALA A 44 5.61 -1.79 -2.92
N LEU A 45 5.51 -2.37 -1.73
CA LEU A 45 6.33 -1.96 -0.59
C LEU A 45 7.82 -2.12 -0.92
N GLY A 46 8.64 -1.21 -0.39
CA GLY A 46 10.07 -1.13 -0.63
C GLY A 46 10.47 -0.38 -1.91
N SER A 47 9.52 -0.07 -2.81
CA SER A 47 9.76 0.75 -4.00
C SER A 47 10.34 2.12 -3.67
N ALA A 48 11.16 2.65 -4.57
CA ALA A 48 11.74 3.97 -4.39
C ALA A 48 10.69 5.07 -4.61
N VAL A 49 10.89 6.24 -4.00
CA VAL A 49 10.04 7.43 -4.23
C VAL A 49 9.88 7.72 -5.73
N ALA A 50 10.95 7.61 -6.52
CA ALA A 50 10.92 7.86 -7.96
C ALA A 50 9.98 6.91 -8.73
N ASP A 51 9.90 5.64 -8.32
CA ASP A 51 9.03 4.65 -8.96
C ASP A 51 7.55 4.99 -8.69
N VAL A 52 7.23 5.38 -7.44
CA VAL A 52 5.87 5.79 -7.07
C VAL A 52 5.47 7.08 -7.78
N LEU A 53 6.38 8.06 -7.88
CA LEU A 53 6.13 9.31 -8.62
C LEU A 53 5.87 9.04 -10.11
N THR A 54 6.60 8.09 -10.70
CA THR A 54 6.41 7.70 -12.10
C THR A 54 5.01 7.09 -12.33
N LEU A 55 4.60 6.15 -11.47
CA LEU A 55 3.30 5.49 -11.56
C LEU A 55 2.12 6.45 -11.32
N THR A 56 2.26 7.35 -10.34
CA THR A 56 1.23 8.34 -10.01
C THR A 56 1.22 9.56 -10.92
N ARG A 57 2.28 9.73 -11.75
CA ARG A 57 2.58 10.96 -12.51
C ARG A 57 2.66 12.21 -11.63
N ALA A 58 2.99 12.04 -10.35
CA ALA A 58 3.20 13.14 -9.42
C ALA A 58 4.60 13.74 -9.60
N ARG A 59 4.81 14.96 -9.10
CA ARG A 59 6.11 15.64 -9.17
C ARG A 59 6.86 15.45 -7.86
N PRO A 60 8.21 15.54 -7.86
CA PRO A 60 9.00 15.51 -6.64
C PRO A 60 8.57 16.57 -5.61
N ALA A 61 8.10 17.74 -6.06
CA ALA A 61 7.62 18.81 -5.19
C ALA A 61 6.32 18.49 -4.43
N ASP A 62 5.59 17.46 -4.87
CA ASP A 62 4.36 17.01 -4.21
C ASP A 62 4.67 16.08 -3.01
N VAL A 63 5.93 15.63 -2.87
CA VAL A 63 6.41 14.84 -1.73
C VAL A 63 6.77 15.77 -0.57
N LYS A 64 6.11 15.56 0.58
CA LYS A 64 6.34 16.34 1.80
C LYS A 64 7.33 15.61 2.70
N THR A 65 8.39 16.31 3.12
CA THR A 65 9.28 15.83 4.18
C THR A 65 8.65 16.12 5.54
N ILE A 66 8.43 15.05 6.33
CA ILE A 66 7.89 15.12 7.68
C ILE A 66 9.03 15.26 8.69
N HIS A 67 10.08 14.46 8.52
CA HIS A 67 11.32 14.54 9.29
C HIS A 67 12.51 14.37 8.36
N ASP A 68 13.55 15.17 8.56
CA ASP A 68 14.82 15.05 7.84
C ASP A 68 15.88 14.29 8.65
N ARG A 69 15.73 14.27 9.99
CA ARG A 69 16.67 13.68 10.94
C ARG A 69 15.94 13.04 12.11
N PRO A 70 16.43 11.91 12.65
CA PRO A 70 17.61 11.18 12.20
C PRO A 70 17.39 10.26 10.99
N ALA A 71 16.14 9.93 10.67
CA ALA A 71 15.77 9.23 9.43
C ALA A 71 14.92 10.14 8.55
N LEU A 72 15.02 9.98 7.24
CA LEU A 72 14.23 10.77 6.30
C LEU A 72 12.83 10.18 6.18
N ILE A 73 11.83 10.84 6.79
CA ILE A 73 10.42 10.45 6.70
C ILE A 73 9.71 11.38 5.75
N GLN A 74 9.07 10.81 4.73
CA GLN A 74 8.35 11.57 3.70
C GLN A 74 6.97 10.99 3.45
N GLN A 75 6.09 11.83 2.89
CA GLN A 75 4.73 11.46 2.55
C GLN A 75 4.33 12.01 1.19
N LEU A 76 3.59 11.22 0.41
CA LEU A 76 2.92 11.66 -0.80
C LEU A 76 1.44 11.32 -0.69
N GLU A 77 0.58 12.31 -0.89
CA GLU A 77 -0.86 12.12 -0.99
C GLU A 77 -1.26 12.13 -2.46
N TRP A 78 -1.92 11.06 -2.92
CA TRP A 78 -2.34 10.90 -4.30
C TRP A 78 -3.84 10.66 -4.37
N HIS A 79 -4.51 11.37 -5.27
CA HIS A 79 -5.93 11.21 -5.52
C HIS A 79 -6.14 10.36 -6.75
N THR A 80 -7.03 9.38 -6.66
CA THR A 80 -7.44 8.62 -7.83
C THR A 80 -8.16 9.54 -8.81
N PRO A 81 -7.79 9.53 -10.11
CA PRO A 81 -8.49 10.31 -11.12
C PRO A 81 -9.99 10.01 -11.12
N TYR A 82 -10.81 11.03 -11.38
CA TYR A 82 -12.24 10.82 -11.60
C TYR A 82 -12.45 9.93 -12.83
N ALA A 83 -13.18 8.83 -12.65
CA ALA A 83 -13.59 7.97 -13.75
C ALA A 83 -14.42 8.77 -14.76
N SER A 84 -14.21 8.50 -16.04
CA SER A 84 -14.99 9.11 -17.11
C SER A 84 -16.40 8.51 -17.15
N SER A 85 -17.36 9.23 -17.74
CA SER A 85 -18.75 8.75 -17.81
C SER A 85 -18.83 7.40 -18.54
N GLY A 86 -19.28 6.35 -17.83
CA GLY A 86 -19.43 4.99 -18.37
C GLY A 86 -18.41 3.97 -17.85
N GLU A 87 -17.38 4.40 -17.10
CA GLU A 87 -16.45 3.49 -16.43
C GLU A 87 -16.94 3.09 -15.04
N ALA A 88 -16.59 1.86 -14.62
CA ALA A 88 -16.78 1.44 -13.24
C ALA A 88 -16.01 2.40 -12.33
N VAL A 89 -16.75 3.08 -11.46
CA VAL A 89 -16.22 4.17 -10.65
C VAL A 89 -15.33 3.57 -9.55
N ASP A 90 -14.03 3.90 -9.57
CA ASP A 90 -13.06 3.41 -8.58
C ASP A 90 -13.48 3.77 -7.14
N PRO A 91 -13.69 2.82 -6.21
CA PRO A 91 -14.11 3.16 -4.86
C PRO A 91 -13.01 3.83 -4.03
N VAL A 92 -11.74 3.77 -4.46
CA VAL A 92 -10.65 4.48 -3.80
C VAL A 92 -10.84 5.99 -4.02
N LYS A 93 -10.61 6.78 -2.96
CA LYS A 93 -10.64 8.25 -2.99
C LYS A 93 -9.23 8.81 -3.03
N THR A 94 -8.40 8.35 -2.10
CA THR A 94 -7.04 8.86 -1.89
C THR A 94 -6.14 7.71 -1.43
N ILE A 95 -4.89 7.72 -1.86
CA ILE A 95 -3.81 6.89 -1.31
C ILE A 95 -2.74 7.81 -0.74
N THR A 96 -2.41 7.62 0.54
CA THR A 96 -1.26 8.25 1.18
C THR A 96 -0.11 7.27 1.25
N PHE A 97 0.99 7.59 0.59
CA PHE A 97 2.24 6.84 0.61
C PHE A 97 3.17 7.38 1.69
N GLY A 98 3.66 6.52 2.57
CA GLY A 98 4.68 6.83 3.58
C GLY A 98 6.02 6.24 3.20
N PHE A 99 7.07 7.07 3.25
CA PHE A 99 8.44 6.69 2.92
C PHE A 99 9.38 6.86 4.11
N VAL A 100 10.34 5.94 4.23
CA VAL A 100 11.48 6.03 5.13
C VAL A 100 12.75 5.84 4.31
N ASP A 101 13.68 6.77 4.41
CA ASP A 101 14.95 6.77 3.67
C ASP A 101 14.76 6.50 2.17
N GLY A 102 13.72 7.11 1.59
CA GLY A 102 13.37 7.01 0.18
C GLY A 102 12.67 5.71 -0.25
N ARG A 103 12.31 4.83 0.69
CA ARG A 103 11.61 3.55 0.42
C ARG A 103 10.19 3.55 0.94
N LEU A 104 9.26 3.04 0.14
CA LEU A 104 7.84 2.94 0.50
C LEU A 104 7.64 1.93 1.64
N TYR A 105 7.22 2.39 2.81
CA TYR A 105 6.94 1.50 3.95
C TYR A 105 5.45 1.34 4.23
N GLN A 106 4.60 2.25 3.76
CA GLN A 106 3.16 2.21 4.03
C GLN A 106 2.34 2.83 2.90
N MET A 107 1.18 2.24 2.64
CA MET A 107 0.11 2.80 1.83
C MET A 107 -1.15 2.84 2.68
N THR A 108 -1.70 4.03 2.86
CA THR A 108 -3.00 4.22 3.48
C THR A 108 -4.01 4.56 2.39
N VAL A 109 -4.93 3.63 2.13
CA VAL A 109 -5.95 3.77 1.10
C VAL A 109 -7.27 4.17 1.76
N ASP A 110 -7.73 5.38 1.48
CA ASP A 110 -9.03 5.87 1.93
C ASP A 110 -10.07 5.64 0.81
N TYR A 111 -11.17 4.99 1.16
CA TYR A 111 -12.26 4.73 0.22
C TYR A 111 -13.31 5.85 0.27
N ASP A 112 -13.95 6.12 -0.86
CA ASP A 112 -15.08 7.03 -0.95
C ASP A 112 -16.32 6.38 -0.33
N ARG A 113 -16.83 6.98 0.76
CA ARG A 113 -17.98 6.48 1.51
C ARG A 113 -19.23 6.28 0.66
N VAL A 114 -19.46 7.14 -0.34
CA VAL A 114 -20.62 7.02 -1.23
C VAL A 114 -20.46 5.82 -2.14
N ARG A 115 -19.24 5.58 -2.64
CA ARG A 115 -18.94 4.49 -3.58
C ARG A 115 -18.94 3.10 -2.94
N VAL A 116 -18.63 3.02 -1.65
CA VAL A 116 -18.76 1.77 -0.87
C VAL A 116 -20.10 1.65 -0.13
N GLY A 117 -21.03 2.59 -0.39
CA GLY A 117 -22.35 2.61 0.23
C GLY A 117 -23.15 1.34 -0.07
N GLY A 118 -23.78 0.77 0.95
CA GLY A 118 -24.58 -0.45 0.84
C GLY A 118 -23.80 -1.76 0.99
N LEU A 119 -22.46 -1.71 0.98
CA LEU A 119 -21.63 -2.90 1.27
C LEU A 119 -21.66 -3.23 2.76
N THR A 120 -21.92 -4.49 3.08
CA THR A 120 -21.85 -5.00 4.45
C THR A 120 -20.41 -5.34 4.83
N THR A 121 -20.13 -5.51 6.11
CA THR A 121 -18.79 -5.94 6.56
C THR A 121 -18.36 -7.26 5.90
N PRO A 122 -19.21 -8.30 5.80
CA PRO A 122 -18.89 -9.50 5.01
C PRO A 122 -18.53 -9.21 3.55
N ASP A 123 -19.26 -8.32 2.87
CA ASP A 123 -18.97 -7.99 1.47
C ASP A 123 -17.60 -7.33 1.31
N LEU A 124 -17.26 -6.42 2.23
CA LEU A 124 -15.96 -5.74 2.24
C LEU A 124 -14.80 -6.70 2.47
N ILE A 125 -14.95 -7.63 3.42
CA ILE A 125 -13.94 -8.66 3.69
C ILE A 125 -13.81 -9.58 2.47
N ALA A 126 -14.91 -10.10 1.94
CA ALA A 126 -14.93 -10.98 0.78
C ALA A 126 -14.26 -10.34 -0.44
N GLY A 127 -14.46 -9.03 -0.65
CA GLY A 127 -13.80 -8.29 -1.73
C GLY A 127 -12.27 -8.26 -1.62
N VAL A 128 -11.73 -8.16 -0.41
CA VAL A 128 -10.27 -8.22 -0.18
C VAL A 128 -9.77 -9.67 -0.26
N GLU A 129 -10.51 -10.62 0.29
CA GLU A 129 -10.14 -12.03 0.27
C GLU A 129 -10.11 -12.64 -1.13
N ALA A 130 -10.94 -12.13 -2.04
CA ALA A 130 -10.91 -12.51 -3.45
C ALA A 130 -9.57 -12.21 -4.14
N VAL A 131 -8.80 -11.24 -3.63
CA VAL A 131 -7.50 -10.83 -4.19
C VAL A 131 -6.33 -11.40 -3.40
N TYR A 132 -6.40 -11.32 -2.07
CA TYR A 132 -5.26 -11.62 -1.19
C TYR A 132 -5.40 -12.95 -0.43
N GLY A 133 -6.47 -13.69 -0.67
CA GLY A 133 -6.80 -14.91 0.07
C GLY A 133 -7.41 -14.61 1.44
N ALA A 134 -7.68 -15.68 2.20
CA ALA A 134 -8.37 -15.58 3.49
C ALA A 134 -7.64 -14.67 4.49
N ALA A 135 -8.41 -13.93 5.28
CA ALA A 135 -7.86 -13.13 6.37
C ALA A 135 -7.13 -14.01 7.40
N ALA A 136 -6.04 -13.49 7.95
CA ALA A 136 -5.27 -14.15 8.99
C ALA A 136 -6.09 -14.25 10.28
N ALA A 137 -6.20 -15.48 10.81
CA ALA A 137 -6.85 -15.74 12.09
C ALA A 137 -6.09 -15.01 13.21
N THR A 138 -6.66 -13.90 13.70
CA THR A 138 -5.99 -13.04 14.69
C THR A 138 -6.82 -13.02 15.97
N THR A 139 -6.23 -13.49 17.09
CA THR A 139 -6.90 -13.50 18.40
C THR A 139 -7.14 -12.08 18.95
N ARG A 140 -6.34 -11.11 18.54
CA ARG A 140 -6.51 -9.69 18.87
C ARG A 140 -6.21 -8.81 17.65
N PRO A 141 -7.20 -8.13 17.06
CA PRO A 141 -6.96 -7.27 15.91
C PRO A 141 -6.01 -6.12 16.28
N GLN A 142 -4.90 -5.99 15.56
CA GLN A 142 -3.98 -4.87 15.75
C GLN A 142 -4.45 -3.69 14.90
N LEU A 143 -4.77 -2.57 15.57
CA LEU A 143 -5.08 -1.33 14.87
C LEU A 143 -3.82 -0.78 14.18
N PRO A 144 -3.96 -0.26 12.95
CA PRO A 144 -2.93 0.55 12.34
C PRO A 144 -2.55 1.73 13.23
N ILE A 145 -1.29 2.14 13.14
CA ILE A 145 -0.80 3.28 13.90
C ILE A 145 -1.42 4.56 13.35
N GLY A 146 -1.82 5.46 14.25
CA GLY A 146 -2.54 6.68 13.88
C GLY A 146 -4.04 6.47 13.63
N SER A 147 -4.58 5.27 13.88
CA SER A 147 -6.03 5.06 13.89
C SER A 147 -6.71 5.94 14.96
N ALA A 148 -7.84 6.56 14.60
CA ALA A 148 -8.64 7.37 15.51
C ALA A 148 -9.29 6.49 16.60
N ALA A 149 -9.58 7.09 17.75
CA ALA A 149 -10.37 6.43 18.78
C ALA A 149 -11.74 6.00 18.21
N GLY A 150 -12.16 4.76 18.51
CA GLY A 150 -13.38 4.17 17.95
C GLY A 150 -13.20 3.46 16.59
N THR A 151 -11.98 3.44 16.04
CA THR A 151 -11.68 2.63 14.84
C THR A 151 -11.82 1.14 15.14
N THR A 152 -12.49 0.40 14.26
CA THR A 152 -12.68 -1.05 14.33
C THR A 152 -11.93 -1.75 13.21
N VAL A 153 -11.23 -2.84 13.52
CA VAL A 153 -10.61 -3.70 12.51
C VAL A 153 -11.67 -4.64 11.92
N LEU A 154 -11.81 -4.63 10.59
CA LEU A 154 -12.73 -5.52 9.87
C LEU A 154 -12.03 -6.79 9.39
N GLY A 155 -10.76 -6.67 8.96
CA GLY A 155 -9.99 -7.79 8.45
C GLY A 155 -8.49 -7.50 8.51
N HIS A 156 -7.70 -8.57 8.59
CA HIS A 156 -6.25 -8.50 8.64
C HIS A 156 -5.65 -9.60 7.77
N TRP A 157 -4.65 -9.24 6.97
CA TRP A 157 -3.87 -10.14 6.13
C TRP A 157 -2.40 -9.88 6.41
N ALA A 158 -1.60 -10.93 6.41
CA ALA A 158 -0.18 -10.82 6.66
C ALA A 158 0.58 -11.82 5.81
N ASP A 159 1.72 -11.38 5.31
CA ASP A 159 2.79 -12.24 4.85
C ASP A 159 4.02 -12.02 5.77
N PRO A 160 5.16 -12.70 5.57
CA PRO A 160 6.32 -12.55 6.45
C PRO A 160 6.89 -11.13 6.53
N ASP A 161 6.65 -10.29 5.52
CA ASP A 161 7.32 -8.99 5.33
C ASP A 161 6.36 -7.79 5.42
N ALA A 162 5.06 -8.04 5.32
CA ALA A 162 4.02 -7.03 5.18
C ALA A 162 2.71 -7.42 5.88
N THR A 163 1.98 -6.39 6.27
CA THR A 163 0.63 -6.49 6.80
C THR A 163 -0.32 -5.62 6.00
N MET A 164 -1.57 -6.06 5.91
CA MET A 164 -2.67 -5.30 5.37
C MET A 164 -3.83 -5.39 6.35
N THR A 165 -4.37 -4.25 6.74
CA THR A 165 -5.48 -4.19 7.70
C THR A 165 -6.58 -3.31 7.15
N LEU A 166 -7.77 -3.89 7.01
CA LEU A 166 -8.99 -3.17 6.67
C LEU A 166 -9.63 -2.68 7.96
N VAL A 167 -9.84 -1.38 8.06
CA VAL A 167 -10.44 -0.74 9.23
C VAL A 167 -11.60 0.16 8.84
N ARG A 168 -12.51 0.32 9.79
CA ARG A 168 -13.61 1.26 9.74
C ARG A 168 -13.45 2.26 10.87
N GLY A 169 -13.31 3.53 10.53
CA GLY A 169 -13.22 4.61 11.49
C GLY A 169 -14.58 4.94 12.13
N PRO A 170 -14.60 5.84 13.13
CA PRO A 170 -15.78 6.17 13.91
C PRO A 170 -16.88 6.88 13.10
N TYR A 171 -16.56 7.40 11.90
CA TYR A 171 -17.50 8.10 11.03
C TYR A 171 -17.87 7.28 9.78
N GLU A 172 -17.77 5.95 9.88
CA GLU A 172 -17.97 4.99 8.79
C GLU A 172 -17.00 5.21 7.59
N ASP A 173 -15.86 5.85 7.84
CA ASP A 173 -14.76 5.97 6.90
C ASP A 173 -14.05 4.63 6.78
N LEU A 174 -13.96 4.11 5.56
CA LEU A 174 -13.32 2.84 5.28
C LEU A 174 -11.89 3.09 4.80
N ARG A 175 -10.94 2.37 5.42
CA ARG A 175 -9.52 2.49 5.11
C ARG A 175 -8.85 1.13 5.05
N LEU A 176 -8.00 0.94 4.06
CA LEU A 176 -7.07 -0.20 3.98
C LEU A 176 -5.65 0.31 4.21
N VAL A 177 -4.96 -0.23 5.19
CA VAL A 177 -3.56 0.12 5.49
C VAL A 177 -2.67 -1.05 5.15
N VAL A 178 -1.80 -0.87 4.16
CA VAL A 178 -0.79 -1.84 3.74
C VAL A 178 0.57 -1.34 4.22
N ARG A 179 1.36 -2.19 4.87
CA ARG A 179 2.58 -1.75 5.56
C ARG A 179 3.67 -2.81 5.58
N SER A 180 4.92 -2.39 5.39
CA SER A 180 6.10 -3.24 5.59
C SER A 180 6.41 -3.36 7.08
N ILE A 181 6.72 -4.57 7.53
CA ILE A 181 7.08 -4.83 8.93
C ILE A 181 8.42 -4.16 9.26
N ALA A 182 9.47 -4.50 8.51
CA ALA A 182 10.84 -4.00 8.75
C ALA A 182 10.96 -2.49 8.54
N LEU A 183 10.62 -2.00 7.34
CA LEU A 183 10.71 -0.57 7.02
C LEU A 183 9.77 0.26 7.90
N GLY A 184 8.61 -0.29 8.25
CA GLY A 184 7.72 0.38 9.17
C GLY A 184 8.34 0.54 10.57
N ALA A 185 9.10 -0.44 11.05
CA ALA A 185 9.81 -0.34 12.32
C ALA A 185 10.94 0.71 12.26
N ASP A 186 11.63 0.83 11.12
CA ASP A 186 12.59 1.92 10.87
C ASP A 186 11.91 3.29 10.92
N ALA A 187 10.77 3.44 10.23
CA ALA A 187 10.01 4.69 10.22
C ALA A 187 9.60 5.13 11.63
N GLN A 188 9.11 4.19 12.45
CA GLN A 188 8.74 4.46 13.84
C GLN A 188 9.93 4.91 14.68
N ARG A 189 11.07 4.22 14.57
CA ARG A 189 12.29 4.60 15.28
C ARG A 189 12.76 5.98 14.86
N GLY A 190 12.73 6.27 13.55
CA GLY A 190 13.05 7.56 12.98
C GLY A 190 12.20 8.68 13.58
N THR A 191 10.87 8.54 13.55
CA THR A 191 9.94 9.51 14.13
C THR A 191 10.14 9.69 15.64
N ALA A 192 10.27 8.60 16.40
CA ALA A 192 10.46 8.68 17.86
C ALA A 192 11.77 9.39 18.22
N ALA A 193 12.85 9.11 17.50
CA ALA A 193 14.14 9.74 17.72
C ALA A 193 14.13 11.22 17.30
N ALA A 194 13.44 11.59 16.22
CA ALA A 194 13.25 12.98 15.80
C ALA A 194 12.56 13.81 16.91
N ILE A 195 11.46 13.28 17.46
CA ILE A 195 10.72 13.91 18.55
C ILE A 195 11.61 14.08 19.80
N SER A 196 12.35 13.03 20.17
CA SER A 196 13.25 13.09 21.33
C SER A 196 14.36 14.13 21.14
N GLN A 197 14.96 14.20 19.95
CA GLN A 197 16.02 15.15 19.65
C GLN A 197 15.50 16.59 19.72
N ASP A 198 14.32 16.87 19.16
CA ASP A 198 13.71 18.19 19.23
C ASP A 198 13.45 18.65 20.66
N ALA A 199 13.03 17.73 21.53
CA ALA A 199 12.84 17.99 22.95
C ALA A 199 14.16 18.34 23.65
N THR A 200 15.24 17.60 23.35
CA THR A 200 16.57 17.86 23.92
C THR A 200 17.18 19.17 23.44
N GLU A 201 16.97 19.55 22.18
CA GLU A 201 17.54 20.78 21.60
C GLU A 201 16.73 22.05 21.95
N ALA A 202 15.47 21.91 22.35
CA ALA A 202 14.59 23.05 22.64
C ALA A 202 15.14 24.05 23.68
N PRO A 203 15.74 23.64 24.82
CA PRO A 203 16.30 24.59 25.78
C PRO A 203 17.46 25.42 25.22
N ALA A 204 18.38 24.77 24.49
CA ALA A 204 19.53 25.44 23.90
C ALA A 204 19.08 26.44 22.81
N ARG A 205 18.13 26.03 21.94
CA ARG A 205 17.54 26.93 20.93
C ARG A 205 16.89 28.16 21.57
N ARG A 206 16.13 27.98 22.66
CA ARG A 206 15.50 29.10 23.39
C ARG A 206 16.53 30.00 24.08
N ALA A 207 17.61 29.45 24.62
CA ALA A 207 18.69 30.24 25.20
C ALA A 207 19.37 31.11 24.13
N ALA A 208 19.74 30.51 22.99
CA ALA A 208 20.34 31.21 21.87
C ALA A 208 19.44 32.33 21.32
N ALA A 209 18.14 32.07 21.18
CA ALA A 209 17.15 33.07 20.75
C ALA A 209 17.10 34.27 21.72
N ARG A 210 17.06 34.02 23.04
CA ARG A 210 17.08 35.09 24.05
C ARG A 210 18.37 35.90 24.00
N THR A 211 19.51 35.25 23.81
CA THR A 211 20.80 35.95 23.68
C THR A 211 20.83 36.82 22.43
N ALA A 212 20.32 36.33 21.30
CA ALA A 212 20.24 37.10 20.06
C ALA A 212 19.31 38.31 20.18
N GLU A 213 18.14 38.14 20.80
CA GLU A 213 17.20 39.23 21.08
C GLU A 213 17.80 40.29 22.01
N ALA A 214 18.46 39.87 23.09
CA ALA A 214 19.13 40.78 24.00
C ALA A 214 20.24 41.59 23.30
N ALA A 215 21.01 40.96 22.40
CA ALA A 215 22.03 41.63 21.60
C ALA A 215 21.41 42.66 20.65
N ALA A 216 20.31 42.31 19.97
CA ALA A 216 19.60 43.23 19.08
C ALA A 216 19.05 44.46 19.84
N LEU A 217 18.45 44.25 21.03
CA LEU A 217 17.96 45.34 21.88
C LEU A 217 19.09 46.26 22.37
N GLN A 218 20.28 45.71 22.64
CA GLN A 218 21.45 46.52 23.02
C GLN A 218 21.94 47.39 21.86
N ASP A 219 21.99 46.85 20.65
CA ASP A 219 22.37 47.61 19.44
C ASP A 219 21.38 48.75 19.17
N GLU A 220 20.07 48.47 19.21
CA GLU A 220 19.02 49.49 19.08
C GLU A 220 19.11 50.56 20.18
N ARG A 221 19.39 50.16 21.42
CA ARG A 221 19.60 51.10 22.53
C ARG A 221 20.79 52.02 22.27
N ALA A 222 21.89 51.50 21.72
CA ALA A 222 23.08 52.29 21.40
C ALA A 222 22.78 53.35 20.33
N LYS A 223 22.09 52.96 19.25
CA LYS A 223 21.65 53.88 18.19
C LYS A 223 20.73 54.97 18.75
N ASN A 224 19.69 54.59 19.49
CA ASN A 224 18.69 55.52 20.01
C ASN A 224 19.29 56.51 21.02
N LYS A 225 20.24 56.09 21.86
CA LYS A 225 20.98 57.00 22.75
C LYS A 225 21.73 58.09 22.00
N SER A 226 22.34 57.75 20.86
CA SER A 226 23.09 58.72 20.05
C SER A 226 22.19 59.71 19.29
N ALA A 227 20.98 59.28 18.93
CA ALA A 227 20.01 60.08 18.18
C ALA A 227 19.11 60.96 19.07
N PHE A 228 18.91 60.59 20.33
CA PHE A 228 18.06 61.32 21.26
C PHE A 228 18.72 62.64 21.69
N LYS A 229 18.11 63.78 21.33
CA LYS A 229 18.45 65.12 21.80
C LYS A 229 17.24 65.72 22.53
N PRO A 230 17.41 66.29 23.75
CA PRO A 230 16.33 66.92 24.50
C PRO A 230 15.71 68.12 23.78
#